data_AF-A0A7L4PBK0-F1
#
_entry.id   AF-A0A7L4PBK0-F1
#
_cell.length_a   1.000
_cell.length_b   1.000
_cell.length_c   1.000
_cell.angle_alpha   90.00
_cell.angle_beta   90.00
_cell.angle_gamma   90.00
#
_symmetry.space_group_name_H-M   'P 1'
#
loop_
_entity.id
_entity.type
_entity.pdbx_description
1 polymer ?
#
loop_
_entity_poly.entity_id
_entity_poly.type
_entity_poly.pdbx_seq_one_letter_code
_entity_poly.pdbx_strand_id
1 'polypeptide(L)'
;MNFEEFLNWAESQNPIFSRQIPHILAYEEPRVYFVRDLMLLMAFEADGNEVRLGFLDLRKRVLLAAESCEALEEDSTLWAEAEDVPWPGYTTKFAFSVYPIGCEGGHAYGFVAVKINTTSEKLFFNWGAVAYSLLRDRTEEYLQELNRKIRVVDAVEVV
;
A
#
# COMPACT_ATOMS: atom_id res chain seq x y z
N MET A 1 12.93 7.43 -11.93
CA MET A 1 12.16 6.29 -12.45
C MET A 1 10.78 6.82 -12.77
N ASN A 2 10.23 6.56 -13.96
CA ASN A 2 8.87 6.98 -14.29
C ASN A 2 7.84 5.88 -13.93
N PHE A 3 6.54 6.16 -14.13
CA PHE A 3 5.47 5.20 -13.81
C PHE A 3 5.56 3.88 -14.60
N GLU A 4 5.92 3.92 -15.88
CA GLU A 4 6.01 2.72 -16.71
C GLU A 4 7.21 1.85 -16.30
N GLU A 5 8.36 2.47 -16.05
CA GLU A 5 9.54 1.81 -15.51
C GLU A 5 9.26 1.14 -14.16
N PHE A 6 8.55 1.84 -13.26
CA PHE A 6 8.19 1.30 -11.96
C PHE A 6 7.19 0.14 -12.07
N LEU A 7 6.17 0.26 -12.93
CA LEU A 7 5.20 -0.82 -13.15
C LEU A 7 5.88 -2.07 -13.73
N ASN A 8 6.75 -1.91 -14.73
CA ASN A 8 7.52 -3.03 -15.28
C ASN A 8 8.40 -3.70 -14.21
N TRP A 9 9.05 -2.91 -13.36
CA TRP A 9 9.79 -3.44 -12.21
C TRP A 9 8.88 -4.16 -11.21
N ALA A 10 7.74 -3.57 -10.86
CA ALA A 10 6.78 -4.15 -9.92
C ALA A 10 6.22 -5.48 -10.43
N GLU A 11 5.84 -5.55 -11.71
CA GLU A 11 5.33 -6.77 -12.35
C GLU A 11 6.39 -7.86 -12.51
N SER A 12 7.68 -7.48 -12.55
CA SER A 12 8.80 -8.43 -12.56
C SER A 12 9.12 -9.04 -11.18
N GLN A 13 8.52 -8.52 -10.09
CA GLN A 13 8.67 -9.14 -8.77
C GLN A 13 7.99 -10.51 -8.73
N ASN A 14 8.28 -11.31 -7.69
CA ASN A 14 7.77 -12.68 -7.60
C ASN A 14 6.22 -12.70 -7.69
N PRO A 15 5.65 -13.26 -8.78
CA PRO A 15 4.23 -13.18 -9.03
C PRO A 15 3.44 -14.16 -8.17
N ILE A 16 2.41 -13.67 -7.49
CA ILE A 16 1.53 -14.45 -6.62
C ILE A 16 0.07 -14.08 -6.85
N PHE A 17 -0.84 -14.94 -6.42
CA PHE A 17 -2.26 -14.64 -6.28
C PHE A 17 -2.58 -14.32 -4.82
N SER A 18 -3.58 -13.47 -4.57
CA SER A 18 -3.98 -13.06 -3.22
C SER A 18 -4.26 -14.24 -2.28
N ARG A 19 -4.87 -15.31 -2.80
CA ARG A 19 -5.13 -16.56 -2.05
C ARG A 19 -3.87 -17.26 -1.52
N GLN A 20 -2.69 -16.96 -2.06
CA GLN A 20 -1.41 -17.53 -1.63
C GLN A 20 -0.77 -16.74 -0.48
N ILE A 21 -1.24 -15.52 -0.20
CA ILE A 21 -0.66 -14.64 0.82
C ILE A 21 -0.59 -15.30 2.21
N PRO A 22 -1.63 -16.00 2.72
CA PRO A 22 -1.53 -16.68 4.01
C PRO A 22 -0.38 -17.69 4.09
N HIS A 23 -0.13 -18.42 3.00
CA HIS A 23 0.97 -19.37 2.93
C HIS A 23 2.32 -18.65 2.90
N ILE A 24 2.43 -17.59 2.10
CA ILE A 24 3.65 -16.79 1.98
C ILE A 24 4.04 -16.19 3.34
N LEU A 25 3.08 -15.59 4.05
CA LEU A 25 3.34 -15.00 5.35
C LEU A 25 3.75 -16.04 6.41
N ALA A 26 3.30 -17.29 6.27
CA ALA A 26 3.60 -18.35 7.24
C ALA A 26 4.94 -19.06 7.01
N TYR A 27 5.43 -19.10 5.76
CA TYR A 27 6.52 -20.00 5.38
C TYR A 27 7.65 -19.37 4.55
N GLU A 28 7.43 -18.20 3.96
CA GLU A 28 8.41 -17.58 3.09
C GLU A 28 9.19 -16.47 3.82
N GLU A 29 10.33 -16.08 3.25
CA GLU A 29 11.12 -14.98 3.80
C GLU A 29 10.56 -13.60 3.39
N PRO A 30 10.74 -12.58 4.26
CA PRO A 30 10.48 -11.18 3.96
C PRO A 30 11.06 -10.75 2.61
N ARG A 31 10.19 -10.30 1.70
CA ARG A 31 10.54 -9.74 0.38
C ARG A 31 9.34 -9.06 -0.24
N VAL A 32 9.53 -8.57 -1.46
CA VAL A 32 8.48 -7.97 -2.30
C VAL A 32 7.86 -9.01 -3.24
N TYR A 33 6.53 -8.98 -3.35
CA TYR A 33 5.73 -9.86 -4.21
C TYR A 33 4.75 -9.04 -5.04
N PHE A 34 4.49 -9.49 -6.27
CA PHE A 34 3.45 -8.91 -7.11
C PHE A 34 2.15 -9.72 -7.01
N VAL A 35 1.11 -9.14 -6.41
CA VAL A 35 -0.22 -9.75 -6.25
C VAL A 35 -1.04 -9.52 -7.51
N ARG A 36 -0.97 -10.47 -8.44
CA ARG A 36 -1.43 -10.32 -9.83
C ARG A 36 -2.91 -10.05 -9.98
N ASP A 37 -3.74 -10.77 -9.24
CA ASP A 37 -5.21 -10.68 -9.32
C ASP A 37 -5.76 -9.38 -8.74
N LEU A 38 -4.97 -8.67 -7.92
CA LEU A 38 -5.38 -7.42 -7.28
C LEU A 38 -4.58 -6.21 -7.77
N MET A 39 -3.58 -6.41 -8.64
CA MET A 39 -2.63 -5.38 -9.09
C MET A 39 -2.00 -4.63 -7.91
N LEU A 40 -1.54 -5.38 -6.90
CA LEU A 40 -0.84 -4.82 -5.74
C LEU A 40 0.62 -5.24 -5.72
N LEU A 41 1.48 -4.35 -5.24
CA LEU A 41 2.82 -4.74 -4.78
C LEU A 41 2.75 -4.96 -3.27
N MET A 42 3.13 -6.14 -2.81
CA MET A 42 3.12 -6.50 -1.39
C MET A 42 4.55 -6.61 -0.88
N ALA A 43 4.82 -6.05 0.28
CA ALA A 43 6.02 -6.32 1.06
C ALA A 43 5.63 -6.72 2.48
N PHE A 44 6.45 -7.54 3.13
CA PHE A 44 6.28 -7.81 4.55
C PHE A 44 7.61 -7.96 5.28
N GLU A 45 7.59 -7.66 6.57
CA GLU A 45 8.66 -7.90 7.52
C GLU A 45 8.09 -8.59 8.75
N ALA A 46 8.87 -9.47 9.37
CA ALA A 46 8.52 -10.13 10.62
C ALA A 46 9.56 -9.79 11.70
N ASP A 47 9.08 -9.35 12.86
CA ASP A 47 9.89 -9.07 14.05
C ASP A 47 9.24 -9.74 15.27
N GLY A 48 9.75 -10.92 15.62
CA GLY A 48 9.17 -11.75 16.67
C GLY A 48 7.73 -12.16 16.37
N ASN A 49 6.78 -11.62 17.13
CA ASN A 49 5.34 -11.88 16.95
C ASN A 49 4.64 -10.84 16.08
N GLU A 50 5.32 -9.73 15.74
CA GLU A 50 4.76 -8.68 14.91
C GLU A 50 5.09 -8.93 13.45
N VAL A 51 4.11 -8.69 12.58
CA VAL A 51 4.29 -8.72 11.13
C VAL A 51 3.79 -7.39 10.57
N ARG A 52 4.69 -6.71 9.86
CA ARG A 52 4.40 -5.44 9.18
C ARG A 52 4.15 -5.75 7.72
N LEU A 53 3.02 -5.28 7.21
CA LEU A 53 2.59 -5.51 5.84
C LEU A 53 2.49 -4.15 5.13
N GLY A 54 3.04 -4.07 3.93
CA GLY A 54 2.87 -2.93 3.03
C GLY A 54 2.23 -3.39 1.72
N PHE A 55 1.21 -2.68 1.27
CA PHE A 55 0.56 -2.93 -0.01
C PHE A 55 0.48 -1.64 -0.80
N LEU A 56 0.95 -1.67 -2.04
CA LEU A 56 0.92 -0.54 -2.97
C LEU A 56 -0.11 -0.79 -4.07
N ASP A 57 -1.05 0.14 -4.27
CA ASP A 57 -2.02 0.05 -5.37
C ASP A 57 -1.41 0.54 -6.67
N LEU A 58 -1.02 -0.41 -7.53
CA LEU A 58 -0.40 -0.12 -8.82
C LEU A 58 -1.39 0.45 -9.85
N ARG A 59 -2.68 0.48 -9.53
CA ARG A 59 -3.73 1.05 -10.40
C ARG A 59 -3.97 2.52 -10.12
N LYS A 60 -3.52 3.07 -8.99
CA LYS A 60 -3.82 4.46 -8.62
C LYS A 60 -2.55 5.29 -8.52
N ARG A 61 -2.30 6.08 -9.56
CA ARG A 61 -1.18 7.03 -9.63
C ARG A 61 -1.58 8.33 -8.96
N VAL A 62 -0.67 8.93 -8.20
CA VAL A 62 -0.90 10.20 -7.50
C VAL A 62 0.23 11.16 -7.83
N LEU A 63 -0.14 12.43 -8.04
CA LEU A 63 0.76 13.55 -8.21
C LEU A 63 0.52 14.55 -7.06
N LEU A 64 1.57 14.87 -6.32
CA LEU A 64 1.55 15.79 -5.18
C LEU A 64 2.43 17.00 -5.48
N ALA A 65 2.07 18.16 -4.94
CA ALA A 65 2.95 19.33 -4.93
C ALA A 65 3.97 19.16 -3.79
N ALA A 66 5.20 18.76 -4.14
CA ALA A 66 6.27 18.52 -3.19
C ALA A 66 7.62 18.77 -3.87
N GLU A 67 8.52 19.49 -3.18
CA GLU A 67 9.84 19.85 -3.72
C GLU A 67 10.84 18.68 -3.69
N SER A 68 10.61 17.70 -2.82
CA SER A 68 11.47 16.54 -2.63
C SER A 68 10.64 15.29 -2.32
N CYS A 69 11.23 14.13 -2.59
CA CYS A 69 10.71 12.82 -2.19
C CYS A 69 11.18 12.41 -0.79
N GLU A 70 12.14 13.15 -0.24
CA GLU A 70 12.60 12.98 1.15
C GLU A 70 11.43 13.19 2.11
N ALA A 71 11.22 12.25 3.03
CA ALA A 71 10.13 12.22 4.00
C ALA A 71 8.69 12.22 3.43
N LEU A 72 8.47 12.27 2.11
CA LEU A 72 7.13 12.36 1.53
C LEU A 72 6.19 11.24 1.98
N GLU A 73 6.71 10.01 2.09
CA GLU A 73 5.92 8.88 2.55
C GLU A 73 5.48 9.05 4.02
N GLU A 74 6.33 9.61 4.87
CA GLU A 74 6.02 9.94 6.27
C GLU A 74 5.03 11.11 6.34
N ASP A 75 5.26 12.19 5.60
CA ASP A 75 4.43 13.39 5.61
C ASP A 75 3.02 13.14 5.02
N SER A 76 2.92 12.22 4.06
CA SER A 76 1.66 11.77 3.49
C SER A 76 0.96 10.71 4.35
N THR A 77 1.55 10.27 5.46
CA THR A 77 0.97 9.22 6.28
C THR A 77 -0.27 9.71 7.04
N LEU A 78 -1.39 8.99 6.88
CA LEU A 78 -2.63 9.16 7.62
C LEU A 78 -3.05 7.84 8.28
N TRP A 79 -3.17 7.87 9.61
CA TRP A 79 -3.57 6.72 10.41
C TRP A 79 -5.08 6.60 10.46
N ALA A 80 -5.58 5.37 10.35
CA ALA A 80 -6.99 5.06 10.45
C ALA A 80 -7.22 3.70 11.10
N GLU A 81 -8.48 3.43 11.40
CA GLU A 81 -8.92 2.20 12.03
C GLU A 81 -10.18 1.70 11.32
N ALA A 82 -10.27 0.38 11.14
CA ALA A 82 -11.46 -0.28 10.60
C ALA A 82 -11.94 -1.35 11.59
N GLU A 83 -13.20 -1.23 11.97
CA GLU A 83 -13.93 -2.25 12.73
C GLU A 83 -14.40 -3.37 11.80
N ASP A 84 -14.56 -4.57 12.36
CA ASP A 84 -14.93 -5.81 11.66
C ASP A 84 -14.00 -6.20 10.49
N VAL A 85 -12.73 -5.78 10.57
CA VAL A 85 -11.66 -6.08 9.61
C VAL A 85 -10.51 -6.77 10.33
N PRO A 86 -10.00 -7.92 9.84
CA PRO A 86 -10.38 -8.61 8.60
C PRO A 86 -11.62 -9.53 8.74
N TRP A 87 -12.21 -9.61 9.95
CA TRP A 87 -13.36 -10.46 10.27
C TRP A 87 -14.21 -9.78 11.35
N PRO A 88 -15.52 -10.09 11.45
CA PRO A 88 -16.36 -9.57 12.53
C PRO A 88 -15.76 -9.75 13.93
N GLY A 89 -15.80 -8.67 14.72
CA GLY A 89 -15.21 -8.58 16.05
C GLY A 89 -13.72 -8.24 16.09
N TYR A 90 -13.07 -8.06 14.93
CA TYR A 90 -11.68 -7.60 14.84
C TYR A 90 -11.60 -6.13 14.48
N THR A 91 -10.61 -5.46 15.07
CA THR A 91 -10.24 -4.09 14.73
C THR A 91 -8.86 -4.12 14.09
N THR A 92 -8.73 -3.46 12.93
CA THR A 92 -7.44 -3.31 12.24
C THR A 92 -7.03 -1.85 12.20
N LYS A 93 -5.87 -1.55 12.78
CA LYS A 93 -5.18 -0.28 12.62
C LYS A 93 -4.32 -0.33 11.37
N PHE A 94 -4.40 0.70 10.55
CA PHE A 94 -3.63 0.80 9.34
C PHE A 94 -3.25 2.26 9.07
N ALA A 95 -2.34 2.45 8.14
CA ALA A 95 -1.97 3.79 7.67
C ALA A 95 -1.99 3.83 6.15
N PHE A 96 -2.58 4.87 5.60
CA PHE A 96 -2.39 5.22 4.20
C PHE A 96 -1.17 6.14 4.06
N SER A 97 -0.45 6.02 2.96
CA SER A 97 0.60 6.96 2.55
C SER A 97 0.71 7.01 1.04
N VAL A 98 1.45 7.97 0.49
CA VAL A 98 1.91 7.94 -0.90
C VAL A 98 3.35 7.44 -0.92
N TYR A 99 3.59 6.33 -1.62
CA TYR A 99 4.94 5.85 -1.88
C TYR A 99 5.51 6.60 -3.10
N PRO A 100 6.53 7.45 -2.93
CA PRO A 100 7.14 8.17 -4.04
C PRO A 100 7.93 7.22 -4.94
N ILE A 101 7.77 7.35 -6.25
CA ILE A 101 8.64 6.67 -7.24
C ILE A 101 9.59 7.67 -7.94
N GLY A 102 9.30 8.97 -7.82
CA GLY A 102 10.14 10.04 -8.32
C GLY A 102 9.62 11.44 -8.00
N CYS A 103 10.50 12.42 -8.11
CA CYS A 103 10.21 13.83 -7.90
C CYS A 103 10.88 14.66 -8.98
N GLU A 104 10.14 15.59 -9.57
CA GLU A 104 10.62 16.48 -10.62
C GLU A 104 9.81 17.78 -10.66
N GLY A 105 10.47 18.91 -10.86
CA GLY A 105 9.80 20.19 -11.13
C GLY A 105 8.81 20.63 -10.03
N GLY A 106 9.14 20.40 -8.76
CA GLY A 106 8.27 20.75 -7.62
C GLY A 106 7.07 19.83 -7.43
N HIS A 107 7.08 18.67 -8.08
CA HIS A 107 6.06 17.64 -7.94
C HIS A 107 6.68 16.31 -7.54
N ALA A 108 5.95 15.55 -6.72
CA ALA A 108 6.23 14.16 -6.44
C ALA A 108 5.16 13.28 -7.07
N TYR A 109 5.57 12.16 -7.65
CA TYR A 109 4.64 11.19 -8.24
C TYR A 109 4.88 9.81 -7.63
N GLY A 110 3.79 9.07 -7.46
CA GLY A 110 3.80 7.84 -6.70
C GLY A 110 2.48 7.09 -6.74
N PHE A 111 2.35 6.13 -5.84
CA PHE A 111 1.17 5.28 -5.71
C PHE A 111 0.65 5.32 -4.27
N VAL A 112 -0.65 5.07 -4.10
CA VAL A 112 -1.25 4.96 -2.77
C VAL A 112 -0.83 3.64 -2.13
N ALA A 113 -0.32 3.70 -0.91
CA ALA A 113 0.05 2.55 -0.11
C ALA A 113 -0.87 2.42 1.10
N VAL A 114 -1.14 1.19 1.52
CA VAL A 114 -1.71 0.87 2.84
C VAL A 114 -0.73 0.00 3.62
N LYS A 115 -0.48 0.39 4.87
CA LYS A 115 0.41 -0.29 5.81
C LYS A 115 -0.42 -0.87 6.94
N ILE A 116 -0.22 -2.15 7.24
CA ILE A 116 -0.98 -2.88 8.26
C ILE A 116 0.01 -3.56 9.19
N ASN A 117 -0.17 -3.34 10.49
CA ASN A 117 0.54 -4.12 11.50
C ASN A 117 -0.39 -5.22 12.00
N THR A 118 0.10 -6.46 11.95
CA THR A 118 -0.61 -7.64 12.42
C THR A 118 0.29 -8.51 13.26
N THR A 119 -0.27 -9.59 13.79
CA THR A 119 0.42 -10.57 14.63
C THR A 119 0.52 -11.92 13.93
N SER A 120 1.47 -12.74 14.37
CA SER A 120 1.68 -14.09 13.83
C SER A 120 0.43 -14.97 13.92
N GLU A 121 -0.42 -14.81 14.95
CA GLU A 121 -1.68 -15.56 15.03
C GLU A 121 -2.72 -15.16 13.98
N LYS A 122 -2.54 -14.05 13.26
CA LYS A 122 -3.48 -13.55 12.26
C LYS A 122 -2.99 -13.70 10.82
N LEU A 123 -1.89 -14.42 10.58
CA LEU A 123 -1.32 -14.59 9.24
C LEU A 123 -2.17 -15.47 8.31
N PHE A 124 -3.10 -16.23 8.86
CA PHE A 124 -4.03 -17.05 8.09
C PHE A 124 -5.06 -16.23 7.29
N PHE A 125 -5.23 -14.93 7.58
CA PHE A 125 -6.13 -14.07 6.82
C PHE A 125 -5.54 -13.66 5.47
N ASN A 126 -6.41 -13.48 4.47
CA ASN A 126 -6.00 -12.95 3.17
C ASN A 126 -5.81 -11.43 3.26
N TRP A 127 -4.65 -11.02 3.76
CA TRP A 127 -4.31 -9.61 3.93
C TRP A 127 -4.24 -8.83 2.62
N GLY A 128 -4.00 -9.48 1.48
CA GLY A 128 -4.08 -8.80 0.17
C GLY A 128 -5.52 -8.41 -0.19
N ALA A 129 -6.50 -9.30 0.07
CA ALA A 129 -7.91 -8.97 -0.15
C ALA A 129 -8.39 -7.87 0.82
N VAL A 130 -7.91 -7.90 2.06
CA VAL A 130 -8.19 -6.86 3.07
C VAL A 130 -7.62 -5.52 2.63
N ALA A 131 -6.35 -5.47 2.28
CA ALA A 131 -5.68 -4.27 1.79
C ALA A 131 -6.36 -3.71 0.54
N TYR A 132 -6.73 -4.58 -0.40
CA TYR A 132 -7.49 -4.19 -1.59
C TYR A 132 -8.85 -3.55 -1.25
N SER A 133 -9.60 -4.12 -0.30
CA SER A 133 -10.87 -3.52 0.13
C SER A 133 -10.64 -2.17 0.78
N LEU A 134 -9.65 -2.04 1.67
CA LEU A 134 -9.31 -0.76 2.29
C LEU A 134 -8.94 0.29 1.23
N LEU A 135 -8.05 -0.05 0.29
CA LEU A 135 -7.65 0.82 -0.81
C LEU A 135 -8.87 1.24 -1.64
N ARG A 136 -9.72 0.30 -2.05
CA ARG A 136 -10.93 0.60 -2.84
C ARG A 136 -11.89 1.53 -2.09
N ASP A 137 -12.13 1.27 -0.82
CA ASP A 137 -13.23 1.91 -0.07
C ASP A 137 -12.81 3.24 0.57
N ARG A 138 -11.51 3.44 0.83
CA ARG A 138 -10.99 4.58 1.63
C ARG A 138 -10.02 5.50 0.89
N THR A 139 -9.54 5.14 -0.31
CA THR A 139 -8.54 5.99 -1.00
C THR A 139 -9.07 7.38 -1.31
N GLU A 140 -10.34 7.53 -1.66
CA GLU A 140 -10.91 8.85 -1.95
C GLU A 140 -10.94 9.75 -0.70
N GLU A 141 -11.42 9.21 0.42
CA GLU A 141 -11.40 9.88 1.72
C GLU A 141 -9.96 10.28 2.11
N TYR A 142 -9.03 9.34 1.96
CA TYR A 142 -7.61 9.58 2.20
C TYR A 142 -7.03 10.72 1.34
N LEU A 143 -7.30 10.75 0.03
CA LEU A 143 -6.78 11.79 -0.86
C LEU A 143 -7.37 13.18 -0.54
N GLN A 144 -8.65 13.23 -0.13
CA GLN A 144 -9.29 14.48 0.31
C GLN A 144 -8.66 15.02 1.59
N GLU A 145 -8.35 14.15 2.55
CA GLU A 145 -7.64 14.54 3.77
C GLU A 145 -6.20 14.94 3.48
N LEU A 146 -5.49 14.17 2.64
CA LEU A 146 -4.13 14.46 2.23
C LEU A 146 -4.05 15.84 1.58
N ASN A 147 -5.01 16.20 0.73
CA ASN A 147 -5.05 17.50 0.06
C ASN A 147 -5.10 18.70 1.01
N ARG A 148 -5.53 18.50 2.26
CA ARG A 148 -5.49 19.54 3.31
C ARG A 148 -4.10 19.74 3.92
N LYS A 149 -3.21 18.75 3.78
CA LYS A 149 -1.83 18.75 4.28
C LYS A 149 -0.81 19.02 3.18
N ILE A 150 -0.91 18.27 2.09
CA ILE A 150 -0.07 18.34 0.90
C ILE A 150 -1.00 18.42 -0.30
N ARG A 151 -0.87 19.46 -1.11
CA ARG A 151 -1.76 19.66 -2.25
C ARG A 151 -1.65 18.47 -3.23
N VAL A 152 -2.76 17.79 -3.45
CA VAL A 152 -2.92 16.77 -4.47
C VAL A 152 -3.16 17.48 -5.80
N VAL A 153 -2.25 17.29 -6.75
CA VAL A 153 -2.32 17.93 -8.07
C VAL A 153 -3.16 17.09 -9.03
N ASP A 154 -2.99 15.77 -8.98
CA ASP A 154 -3.74 14.82 -9.80
C ASP A 154 -3.78 13.43 -9.14
N ALA A 155 -4.82 12.65 -9.41
CA ALA A 155 -4.95 11.26 -8.99
C ALA A 155 -5.73 10.47 -10.05
N VAL A 156 -5.06 9.52 -10.71
CA VAL A 156 -5.58 8.83 -11.89
C VAL A 156 -5.64 7.32 -11.66
N GLU A 157 -6.80 6.74 -11.91
CA GLU A 157 -6.95 5.30 -12.05
C GLU A 157 -6.45 4.85 -13.42
N VAL A 158 -5.54 3.89 -13.42
CA VAL A 158 -5.00 3.24 -14.60
C VAL A 158 -6.01 2.17 -15.03
N VAL A 159 -6.66 2.41 -16.17
CA VAL A 159 -7.64 1.52 -16.80
C VAL A 159 -6.95 0.46 -17.64
#